data_AF-A0A149R021-F1
#
_entry.id   AF-A0A149R021-F1
#
_cell.length_a   1.000
_cell.length_b   1.000
_cell.length_c   1.000
_cell.angle_alpha   90.00
_cell.angle_beta   90.00
_cell.angle_gamma   90.00
#
_symmetry.space_group_name_H-M   'P 1'
#
loop_
_entity.id
_entity.type
_entity.pdbx_description
1 polymer ?
#
loop_
_entity_poly.entity_id
_entity_poly.type
_entity_poly.pdbx_seq_one_letter_code
_entity_poly.pdbx_strand_id
1 'polypeptide(L)'
;MPEQLPFTYVPNYVPDADALFARLREGLDWVHREGTPRLEYYANRHSVPYTYGRGMGRRTYEAQPWTADIQTLSDRLLEEYGDVLDVCFLNRYLNQRDHLGWHADDSPEMSDSRHIAVISLGVEREIWVRPRADREQVSRIRLGHGSLFLMHPGMQDTHEHRIPKAGFECGERISMTYRGYEEPGA
;
A
#
# COMPACT_ATOMS: atom_id res chain seq x y z
N MET A 1 2.64 -5.12 -29.70
CA MET A 1 2.33 -3.87 -28.97
C MET A 1 3.30 -3.80 -27.80
N PRO A 2 3.86 -2.64 -27.43
CA PRO A 2 4.66 -2.58 -26.21
C PRO A 2 3.79 -3.06 -25.06
N GLU A 3 4.31 -4.03 -24.30
CA GLU A 3 3.62 -4.60 -23.15
C GLU A 3 3.39 -3.46 -22.13
N GLN A 4 2.12 -3.18 -21.84
CA GLN A 4 1.75 -2.17 -20.88
C GLN A 4 2.20 -2.66 -19.50
N LEU A 5 2.94 -1.83 -18.77
CA LEU A 5 3.34 -2.15 -17.40
C LEU A 5 2.08 -2.43 -16.56
N PRO A 6 2.11 -3.39 -15.61
CA PRO A 6 0.94 -3.75 -14.80
C PRO A 6 0.61 -2.71 -13.72
N PHE A 7 1.11 -1.49 -13.87
CA PHE A 7 0.95 -0.39 -12.93
C PHE A 7 1.06 0.97 -13.62
N THR A 8 0.61 2.01 -12.93
CA THR A 8 0.80 3.42 -13.30
C THR A 8 1.43 4.18 -12.13
N TYR A 9 2.36 5.08 -12.43
CA TYR A 9 2.97 5.96 -11.43
C TYR A 9 2.61 7.42 -11.73
N VAL A 10 2.07 8.11 -10.74
CA VAL A 10 1.68 9.52 -10.81
C VAL A 10 2.45 10.30 -9.74
N PRO A 11 3.43 11.15 -10.12
CA PRO A 11 4.13 12.00 -9.17
C PRO A 11 3.22 13.14 -8.69
N ASN A 12 3.49 13.68 -7.49
CA ASN A 12 2.79 14.85 -6.95
C ASN A 12 1.26 14.73 -6.95
N TYR A 13 0.74 13.52 -6.69
CA TYR A 13 -0.69 13.23 -6.68
C TYR A 13 -1.41 13.94 -5.52
N VAL A 14 -0.79 13.97 -4.34
CA VAL A 14 -1.34 14.63 -3.14
C VAL A 14 -0.93 16.11 -3.12
N PRO A 15 -1.89 17.07 -3.18
CA PRO A 15 -1.54 18.50 -3.28
C PRO A 15 -0.87 19.09 -2.04
N ASP A 16 -1.25 18.66 -0.83
CA ASP A 16 -0.68 19.12 0.44
C ASP A 16 -0.10 17.93 1.22
N ALA A 17 0.90 17.30 0.61
CA ALA A 17 1.49 16.07 1.08
C ALA A 17 2.27 16.25 2.40
N ASP A 18 2.85 17.43 2.65
CA ASP A 18 3.56 17.75 3.90
C ASP A 18 2.60 17.80 5.09
N ALA A 19 1.49 18.52 4.96
CA ALA A 19 0.49 18.60 6.02
C ALA A 19 -0.16 17.24 6.29
N LEU A 20 -0.48 16.48 5.23
CA LEU A 20 -0.99 15.12 5.37
C LEU A 20 0.01 14.21 6.08
N PHE A 21 1.28 14.26 5.69
CA PHE A 21 2.34 13.47 6.33
C PHE A 21 2.41 13.76 7.84
N ALA A 22 2.43 15.04 8.22
CA ALA A 22 2.45 15.44 9.63
C ALA A 22 1.23 14.91 10.40
N ARG A 23 0.01 15.10 9.86
CA ARG A 23 -1.24 14.63 10.49
C ARG A 23 -1.26 13.12 10.70
N LEU A 24 -0.88 12.33 9.69
CA LEU A 24 -0.86 10.87 9.83
C LEU A 24 0.23 10.38 10.78
N ARG A 25 1.40 11.04 10.75
CA ARG A 25 2.53 10.69 11.61
C ARG A 25 2.22 10.88 13.09
N GLU A 26 1.47 11.93 13.42
CA GLU A 26 1.20 12.36 14.80
C GLU A 26 -0.19 11.94 15.31
N GLY A 27 -1.17 11.82 14.42
CA GLY A 27 -2.58 11.62 14.77
C GLY A 27 -3.09 10.18 14.65
N LEU A 28 -2.27 9.22 14.23
CA LEU A 28 -2.67 7.82 14.14
C LEU A 28 -2.06 6.98 15.27
N ASP A 29 -2.85 6.03 15.77
CA ASP A 29 -2.43 5.02 16.74
C ASP A 29 -1.64 3.90 16.06
N TRP A 30 -0.40 4.24 15.69
CA TRP A 30 0.53 3.32 15.04
C TRP A 30 0.83 2.09 15.90
N VAL A 31 0.65 0.89 15.34
CA VAL A 31 0.92 -0.37 16.03
C VAL A 31 2.25 -0.95 15.56
N HIS A 32 3.15 -1.21 16.51
CA HIS A 32 4.34 -2.02 16.23
C HIS A 32 4.05 -3.48 16.56
N ARG A 33 3.97 -4.33 15.53
CA ARG A 33 3.73 -5.76 15.71
C ARG A 33 5.03 -6.54 15.79
N GLU A 34 5.03 -7.59 16.59
CA GLU A 34 6.19 -8.48 16.68
C GLU A 34 6.50 -9.12 15.32
N GLY A 35 7.78 -9.04 14.92
CA GLY A 35 8.22 -9.55 13.62
C GLY A 35 7.81 -8.69 12.43
N THR A 36 7.36 -7.45 12.62
CA THR A 36 7.34 -6.45 11.54
C THR A 36 8.48 -5.44 11.74
N PRO A 37 9.23 -5.11 10.68
CA PRO A 37 10.29 -4.12 10.77
C PRO A 37 9.73 -2.69 10.65
N ARG A 38 8.42 -2.46 10.79
CA ARG A 38 7.73 -1.20 10.51
C ARG A 38 6.46 -1.12 11.36
N LEU A 39 5.95 0.10 11.52
CA LEU A 39 4.67 0.36 12.18
C LEU A 39 3.53 0.21 11.17
N GLU A 40 2.36 -0.23 11.65
CA GLU A 40 1.20 -0.55 10.82
C GLU A 40 -0.05 0.13 11.38
N TYR A 41 -0.96 0.55 10.49
CA TYR A 41 -2.29 1.03 10.82
C TYR A 41 -3.25 0.47 9.78
N TYR A 42 -4.27 -0.26 10.22
CA TYR A 42 -5.22 -0.91 9.31
C TYR A 42 -6.60 -0.30 9.54
N ALA A 43 -7.15 0.33 8.51
CA ALA A 43 -8.48 0.94 8.52
C ALA A 43 -9.39 0.20 7.52
N ASN A 44 -10.64 -0.03 7.92
CA ASN A 44 -11.64 -0.65 7.05
C ASN A 44 -13.02 -0.03 7.34
N ARG A 45 -13.72 0.43 6.30
CA ARG A 45 -15.06 1.04 6.43
C ARG A 45 -16.12 0.06 6.96
N HIS A 46 -15.95 -1.22 6.71
CA HIS A 46 -16.88 -2.28 7.10
C HIS A 46 -16.66 -2.75 8.55
N SER A 47 -15.64 -2.22 9.25
CA SER A 47 -15.24 -2.64 10.60
C SER A 47 -14.97 -4.15 10.73
N VAL A 48 -14.57 -4.80 9.63
CA VAL A 48 -14.27 -6.24 9.61
C VAL A 48 -12.77 -6.49 9.83
N PRO A 49 -12.41 -7.55 10.60
CA PRO A 49 -11.02 -7.95 10.72
C PRO A 49 -10.43 -8.40 9.38
N TYR A 50 -9.15 -8.10 9.16
CA TYR A 50 -8.40 -8.58 7.99
C TYR A 50 -7.34 -9.60 8.39
N THR A 51 -7.20 -10.67 7.64
CA THR A 51 -6.16 -11.68 7.88
C THR A 51 -5.08 -11.62 6.79
N TYR A 52 -3.87 -11.21 7.17
CA TYR A 52 -2.70 -11.22 6.31
C TYR A 52 -1.90 -12.53 6.47
N GLY A 53 -1.39 -13.05 5.35
CA GLY A 53 -0.50 -14.21 5.31
C GLY A 53 -1.20 -15.56 5.53
N ARG A 54 -0.41 -16.65 5.52
CA ARG A 54 -0.88 -18.03 5.72
C ARG A 54 0.02 -18.80 6.70
N GLY A 55 -0.51 -19.86 7.31
CA GLY A 55 0.25 -20.75 8.21
C GLY A 55 0.80 -20.05 9.45
N MET A 56 2.05 -20.36 9.83
CA MET A 56 2.72 -19.75 11.00
C MET A 56 2.95 -18.23 10.88
N GLY A 57 2.78 -17.65 9.69
CA GLY A 57 2.88 -16.19 9.47
C GLY A 57 1.52 -15.47 9.46
N ARG A 58 0.42 -16.18 9.76
CA ARG A 58 -0.95 -15.61 9.73
C ARG A 58 -1.12 -14.56 10.83
N ARG A 59 -1.65 -13.39 10.46
CA ARG A 59 -1.90 -12.27 11.38
C ARG A 59 -3.27 -11.68 11.14
N THR A 60 -4.03 -11.46 12.20
CA THR A 60 -5.34 -10.79 12.14
C THR A 60 -5.21 -9.35 12.62
N TYR A 61 -5.81 -8.44 11.86
CA TYR A 61 -5.84 -7.00 12.05
C TYR A 61 -7.24 -6.57 12.41
N GLU A 62 -7.39 -5.99 13.59
CA GLU A 62 -8.62 -5.30 13.99
C GLU A 62 -8.66 -3.92 13.31
N ALA A 63 -9.83 -3.57 12.77
CA ALA A 63 -10.01 -2.31 12.07
C ALA A 63 -9.87 -1.13 13.06
N GLN A 64 -8.95 -0.23 12.74
CA GLN A 64 -8.84 1.08 13.35
C GLN A 64 -9.77 2.09 12.64
N PRO A 65 -10.04 3.27 13.25
CA PRO A 65 -10.94 4.26 12.67
C PRO A 65 -10.62 4.65 11.23
N TRP A 66 -11.65 4.72 10.39
CA TRP A 66 -11.55 5.30 9.06
C TRP A 66 -11.53 6.83 9.16
N THR A 67 -10.35 7.44 9.05
CA THR A 67 -10.17 8.89 9.27
C THR A 67 -10.62 9.74 8.08
N ALA A 68 -10.84 11.03 8.31
CA ALA A 68 -11.18 11.99 7.24
C ALA A 68 -10.08 12.10 6.17
N ASP A 69 -8.80 12.00 6.56
CA ASP A 69 -7.67 11.96 5.63
C ASP A 69 -7.72 10.72 4.73
N ILE A 70 -8.06 9.55 5.29
CA ILE A 70 -8.21 8.32 4.52
C ILE A 70 -9.41 8.43 3.56
N GLN A 71 -10.54 8.94 4.06
CA GLN A 71 -11.76 9.15 3.28
C GLN A 71 -11.53 10.07 2.08
N THR A 72 -10.91 11.24 2.30
CA THR A 72 -10.68 12.26 1.25
C THR A 72 -9.92 11.68 0.06
N LEU A 73 -8.90 10.87 0.30
CA LEU A 73 -8.12 10.24 -0.77
C LEU A 73 -8.85 9.05 -1.40
N SER A 74 -9.65 8.30 -0.64
CA SER A 74 -10.51 7.23 -1.17
C SER A 74 -11.56 7.81 -2.14
N ASP A 75 -12.24 8.90 -1.76
CA ASP A 75 -13.22 9.58 -2.62
C ASP A 75 -12.59 10.07 -3.92
N ARG A 76 -11.40 10.66 -3.85
CA ARG A 76 -10.68 11.09 -5.05
C ARG A 76 -10.30 9.91 -5.96
N LEU A 77 -9.84 8.80 -5.38
CA LEU A 77 -9.52 7.59 -6.16
C LEU A 77 -10.77 7.01 -6.83
N LEU A 78 -11.92 7.05 -6.15
CA LEU A 78 -13.20 6.66 -6.72
C LEU A 78 -13.61 7.57 -7.89
N GLU A 79 -13.48 8.89 -7.74
CA GLU A 79 -13.81 9.85 -8.80
C GLU A 79 -12.92 9.68 -10.04
N GLU A 80 -11.63 9.39 -9.86
CA GLU A 80 -10.64 9.33 -10.94
C GLU A 80 -10.58 7.96 -11.63
N TYR A 81 -10.72 6.86 -10.86
CA TYR A 81 -10.51 5.50 -11.36
C TYR A 81 -11.77 4.63 -11.32
N GLY A 82 -12.85 5.09 -10.69
CA GLY A 82 -14.10 4.34 -10.59
C GLY A 82 -14.09 3.19 -9.58
N ASP A 83 -13.00 3.04 -8.81
CA ASP A 83 -12.85 1.96 -7.83
C ASP A 83 -13.31 2.37 -6.45
N VAL A 84 -14.17 1.52 -5.87
CA VAL A 84 -14.56 1.61 -4.47
C VAL A 84 -13.47 0.95 -3.62
N LEU A 85 -12.67 1.76 -2.93
CA LEU A 85 -11.54 1.31 -2.12
C LEU A 85 -11.79 1.57 -0.63
N ASP A 86 -12.30 0.55 0.04
CA ASP A 86 -12.89 0.62 1.39
C ASP A 86 -11.96 0.17 2.51
N VAL A 87 -10.75 -0.23 2.13
CA VAL A 87 -9.70 -0.73 3.02
C VAL A 87 -8.46 0.10 2.79
N CYS A 88 -7.83 0.57 3.87
CA CYS A 88 -6.57 1.30 3.81
C CYS A 88 -5.60 0.70 4.81
N PHE A 89 -4.54 0.09 4.29
CA PHE A 89 -3.43 -0.43 5.10
C PHE A 89 -2.27 0.55 5.01
N LEU A 90 -1.98 1.23 6.11
CA LEU A 90 -0.86 2.14 6.21
C LEU A 90 0.35 1.46 6.82
N ASN A 91 1.52 1.78 6.27
CA ASN A 91 2.81 1.32 6.76
C ASN A 91 3.71 2.54 6.99
N ARG A 92 4.22 2.69 8.21
CA ARG A 92 5.20 3.72 8.58
C ARG A 92 6.57 3.08 8.78
N TYR A 93 7.45 3.37 7.83
CA TYR A 93 8.85 3.00 7.80
C TYR A 93 9.62 4.10 8.52
N LEU A 94 10.28 3.78 9.62
CA LEU A 94 11.00 4.72 10.46
C LEU A 94 12.36 5.10 9.89
N ASN A 95 13.01 4.17 9.18
CA ASN A 95 14.37 4.37 8.67
C ASN A 95 14.70 3.40 7.51
N GLN A 96 15.98 3.37 7.11
CA GLN A 96 16.50 2.58 5.99
C GLN A 96 16.40 1.06 6.16
N ARG A 97 16.30 0.57 7.41
CA ARG A 97 16.24 -0.86 7.74
C ARG A 97 14.83 -1.46 7.58
N ASP A 98 13.82 -0.61 7.67
CA ASP A 98 12.42 -0.98 7.55
C ASP A 98 12.12 -1.35 6.09
N HIS A 99 11.44 -2.48 5.88
CA HIS A 99 11.25 -3.05 4.55
C HIS A 99 10.00 -3.94 4.50
N LEU A 100 9.64 -4.35 3.29
CA LEU A 100 8.63 -5.36 3.03
C LEU A 100 9.15 -6.28 1.92
N GLY A 101 9.16 -7.58 2.19
CA GLY A 101 9.70 -8.59 1.28
C GLY A 101 8.91 -8.72 -0.02
N TRP A 102 9.38 -9.59 -0.92
CA TRP A 102 8.61 -9.95 -2.12
C TRP A 102 7.29 -10.60 -1.71
N HIS A 103 6.18 -10.06 -2.20
CA HIS A 103 4.83 -10.54 -1.97
C HIS A 103 3.92 -10.08 -3.11
N ALA A 104 2.70 -10.62 -3.14
CA ALA A 104 1.58 -10.05 -3.84
C ALA A 104 0.46 -9.84 -2.83
N ASP A 105 -0.41 -8.88 -3.11
CA ASP A 105 -1.55 -8.56 -2.27
C ASP A 105 -2.73 -9.48 -2.63
N ASP A 106 -2.57 -10.81 -2.48
CA ASP A 106 -3.50 -11.85 -2.95
C ASP A 106 -4.48 -12.37 -1.86
N SER A 107 -4.91 -11.48 -0.97
CA SER A 107 -5.84 -11.84 0.11
C SER A 107 -7.25 -12.14 -0.41
N PRO A 108 -7.87 -13.29 -0.03
CA PRO A 108 -9.19 -13.69 -0.52
C PRO A 108 -10.32 -12.69 -0.21
N GLU A 109 -10.18 -11.88 0.83
CA GLU A 109 -11.19 -10.90 1.26
C GLU A 109 -11.10 -9.57 0.50
N MET A 110 -10.27 -9.48 -0.53
CA MET A 110 -9.98 -8.25 -1.27
C MET A 110 -10.15 -8.47 -2.77
N SER A 111 -10.69 -7.46 -3.46
CA SER A 111 -10.94 -7.54 -4.90
C SER A 111 -9.66 -7.53 -5.70
N ASP A 112 -9.49 -8.51 -6.59
CA ASP A 112 -8.46 -8.50 -7.63
C ASP A 112 -8.95 -7.81 -8.93
N SER A 113 -10.25 -7.49 -9.01
CA SER A 113 -10.86 -6.80 -10.15
C SER A 113 -10.72 -5.27 -10.10
N ARG A 114 -10.27 -4.71 -8.98
CA ARG A 114 -10.10 -3.28 -8.73
C ARG A 114 -8.62 -2.93 -8.63
N HIS A 115 -8.28 -1.67 -8.86
CA HIS A 115 -6.91 -1.22 -8.64
C HIS A 115 -6.52 -1.30 -7.15
N ILE A 116 -5.22 -1.44 -6.89
CA ILE A 116 -4.63 -1.18 -5.58
C ILE A 116 -3.84 0.14 -5.67
N ALA A 117 -4.22 1.13 -4.88
CA ALA A 117 -3.59 2.44 -4.89
C ALA A 117 -2.64 2.62 -3.70
N VAL A 118 -1.37 2.87 -3.97
CA VAL A 118 -0.35 3.14 -2.94
C VAL A 118 0.06 4.60 -3.00
N ILE A 119 -0.39 5.39 -2.02
CA ILE A 119 0.05 6.77 -1.84
C ILE A 119 1.27 6.79 -0.94
N SER A 120 2.32 7.53 -1.32
CA SER A 120 3.59 7.60 -0.57
C SER A 120 3.86 9.01 -0.04
N LEU A 121 4.22 9.12 1.23
CA LEU A 121 4.49 10.36 1.96
C LEU A 121 5.82 10.22 2.74
N GLY A 122 6.46 11.35 3.06
CA GLY A 122 7.81 11.37 3.62
C GLY A 122 8.92 11.03 2.62
N VAL A 123 9.98 10.37 3.09
CA VAL A 123 11.20 10.12 2.30
C VAL A 123 10.96 9.19 1.11
N GLU A 124 11.65 9.45 0.01
CA GLU A 124 11.61 8.61 -1.18
C GLU A 124 12.12 7.20 -0.89
N ARG A 125 11.38 6.19 -1.37
CA ARG A 125 11.79 4.78 -1.35
C ARG A 125 11.47 4.13 -2.68
N GLU A 126 12.22 3.10 -3.02
CA GLU A 126 11.92 2.31 -4.21
C GLU A 126 10.83 1.28 -3.91
N ILE A 127 9.93 1.06 -4.86
CA ILE A 127 9.18 -0.19 -5.00
C ILE A 127 9.78 -0.97 -6.15
N TRP A 128 10.02 -2.26 -5.90
CA TRP A 128 10.51 -3.17 -6.92
C TRP A 128 9.38 -4.09 -7.32
N VAL A 129 9.20 -4.29 -8.62
CA VAL A 129 8.15 -5.12 -9.22
C VAL A 129 8.82 -6.13 -10.14
N ARG A 130 8.38 -7.38 -10.08
CA ARG A 130 8.86 -8.43 -10.99
C ARG A 130 7.74 -9.39 -11.40
N PRO A 131 7.77 -9.96 -12.61
CA PRO A 131 6.92 -11.09 -12.96
C PRO A 131 7.18 -12.29 -12.05
N ARG A 132 6.14 -13.06 -11.74
CA ARG A 132 6.27 -14.34 -11.02
C ARG A 132 6.98 -15.39 -11.87
N ALA A 133 6.70 -15.39 -13.18
CA ALA A 133 7.24 -16.33 -14.16
C ALA A 133 8.72 -16.08 -14.49
N ASP A 134 9.17 -14.82 -14.40
CA ASP A 134 10.56 -14.42 -14.62
C ASP A 134 10.99 -13.45 -13.51
N ARG A 135 11.74 -13.98 -12.54
CA ARG A 135 12.16 -13.23 -11.35
C ARG A 135 13.41 -12.39 -11.57
N GLU A 136 14.04 -12.47 -12.74
CA GLU A 136 15.24 -11.70 -13.08
C GLU A 136 14.87 -10.30 -13.59
N GLN A 137 13.70 -10.15 -14.20
CA GLN A 137 13.18 -8.87 -14.69
C GLN A 137 12.59 -8.04 -13.56
N VAL A 138 13.41 -7.16 -12.98
CA VAL A 138 12.99 -6.27 -11.89
C VAL A 138 12.85 -4.83 -12.36
N SER A 139 11.61 -4.35 -12.41
CA SER A 139 11.30 -2.92 -12.53
C SER A 139 11.50 -2.23 -11.19
N ARG A 140 12.17 -1.07 -11.17
CA ARG A 140 12.43 -0.27 -9.97
C ARG A 140 11.84 1.12 -10.14
N ILE A 141 10.95 1.50 -9.24
CA ILE A 141 10.23 2.77 -9.31
C ILE A 141 10.48 3.53 -8.01
N ARG A 142 10.88 4.79 -8.13
CA ARG A 142 11.07 5.69 -7.00
C ARG A 142 9.72 6.30 -6.62
N LEU A 143 9.29 6.03 -5.39
CA LEU A 143 8.05 6.55 -4.84
C LEU A 143 8.35 7.85 -4.10
N GLY A 144 8.14 8.97 -4.81
CA GLY A 144 8.36 10.30 -4.27
C GLY A 144 7.30 10.72 -3.26
N HIS A 145 7.58 11.81 -2.53
CA HIS A 145 6.64 12.45 -1.63
C HIS A 145 5.35 12.87 -2.36
N GLY A 146 4.20 12.51 -1.80
CA GLY A 146 2.89 12.80 -2.39
C GLY A 146 2.56 12.00 -3.65
N SER A 147 3.34 10.98 -4.02
CA SER A 147 3.09 10.19 -5.23
C SER A 147 2.00 9.13 -5.05
N LEU A 148 1.38 8.74 -6.17
CA LEU A 148 0.50 7.58 -6.30
C LEU A 148 1.19 6.52 -7.17
N PHE A 149 1.21 5.28 -6.67
CA PHE A 149 1.54 4.09 -7.43
C PHE A 149 0.31 3.20 -7.50
N LEU A 150 -0.29 3.09 -8.69
CA LEU A 150 -1.54 2.39 -8.94
C LEU A 150 -1.25 1.04 -9.59
N MET A 151 -1.49 -0.04 -8.87
CA MET A 151 -1.39 -1.41 -9.40
C MET A 151 -2.69 -1.77 -10.11
N HIS A 152 -2.60 -2.26 -11.34
CA HIS A 152 -3.76 -2.59 -12.16
C HIS A 152 -4.40 -3.93 -11.76
N PRO A 153 -5.71 -4.13 -12.03
CA PRO A 153 -6.36 -5.43 -11.88
C PRO A 153 -5.56 -6.58 -12.53
N GLY A 154 -5.45 -7.73 -11.86
CA GLY A 154 -4.66 -8.88 -12.31
C GLY A 154 -3.14 -8.75 -12.13
N MET A 155 -2.63 -7.63 -11.60
CA MET A 155 -1.20 -7.52 -11.28
C MET A 155 -0.79 -8.53 -10.20
N GLN A 156 -1.63 -8.79 -9.19
CA GLN A 156 -1.26 -9.64 -8.05
C GLN A 156 -1.15 -11.13 -8.43
N ASP A 157 -1.86 -11.54 -9.50
CA ASP A 157 -1.77 -12.87 -10.10
C ASP A 157 -0.45 -13.11 -10.83
N THR A 158 0.08 -12.06 -11.48
CA THR A 158 1.17 -12.18 -12.44
C THR A 158 2.50 -11.66 -11.90
N HIS A 159 2.47 -10.75 -10.93
CA HIS A 159 3.64 -10.05 -10.42
C HIS A 159 3.74 -10.12 -8.89
N GLU A 160 4.96 -9.95 -8.41
CA GLU A 160 5.26 -9.69 -7.00
C GLU A 160 5.91 -8.31 -6.89
N HIS A 161 5.75 -7.67 -5.74
CA HIS A 161 6.39 -6.41 -5.42
C HIS A 161 7.03 -6.42 -4.03
N ARG A 162 7.96 -5.49 -3.81
CA ARG A 162 8.63 -5.31 -2.51
C ARG A 162 9.07 -3.88 -2.26
N ILE A 163 9.25 -3.54 -0.98
CA ILE A 163 9.96 -2.33 -0.54
C ILE A 163 11.31 -2.78 0.04
N PRO A 164 12.43 -2.72 -0.70
CA PRO A 164 13.74 -3.12 -0.18
C PRO A 164 14.21 -2.17 0.93
N LYS A 165 15.17 -2.63 1.74
CA LYS A 165 15.95 -1.73 2.62
C LYS A 165 16.59 -0.62 1.78
N ALA A 166 16.57 0.61 2.26
CA ALA A 166 17.25 1.69 1.57
C ALA A 166 18.77 1.51 1.68
N GLY A 167 19.48 1.76 0.57
CA GLY A 167 20.95 1.72 0.52
C GLY A 167 21.62 2.98 1.09
N PHE A 168 20.84 3.91 1.63
CA PHE A 168 21.27 5.18 2.18
C PHE A 168 20.53 5.44 3.50
N GLU A 169 21.14 6.22 4.39
CA GLU A 169 20.47 6.67 5.61
C GLU A 169 19.33 7.62 5.25
N CYS A 170 18.14 7.35 5.77
CA CYS A 170 16.93 8.07 5.38
C CYS A 170 15.98 8.24 6.55
N GLY A 171 15.11 9.26 6.46
CA GLY A 171 14.05 9.51 7.42
C GLY A 171 12.84 8.59 7.26
N GLU A 172 11.71 9.05 7.77
CA GLU A 172 10.48 8.28 7.78
C GLU A 172 9.73 8.34 6.44
N ARG A 173 9.04 7.25 6.10
CA ARG A 173 8.08 7.16 5.00
C ARG A 173 6.78 6.56 5.50
N ILE A 174 5.64 7.13 5.08
CA ILE A 174 4.32 6.52 5.25
C ILE A 174 3.81 6.11 3.87
N SER A 175 3.35 4.87 3.73
CA SER A 175 2.51 4.48 2.59
C SER A 175 1.09 4.21 3.02
N MET A 176 0.13 4.61 2.20
CA MET A 176 -1.29 4.31 2.35
C MET A 176 -1.70 3.40 1.19
N THR A 177 -1.96 2.13 1.48
CA THR A 177 -2.37 1.13 0.49
C THR A 177 -3.87 0.94 0.53
N TYR A 178 -4.57 1.49 -0.47
CA TYR A 178 -6.01 1.39 -0.64
C TYR A 178 -6.39 0.17 -1.45
N ARG A 179 -7.40 -0.56 -0.99
CA ARG A 179 -7.89 -1.81 -1.59
C ARG A 179 -9.41 -1.87 -1.55
N GLY A 180 -10.01 -2.52 -2.54
CA GLY A 180 -11.43 -2.85 -2.51
C GLY A 180 -11.68 -4.11 -1.68
N TYR A 181 -12.64 -4.03 -0.76
CA TYR A 181 -13.12 -5.19 -0.02
C TYR A 181 -14.13 -5.97 -0.88
N GLU A 182 -14.07 -7.31 -0.82
CA GLU A 182 -15.11 -8.18 -1.38
C GLU A 182 -15.86 -8.87 -0.24
N GLU A 183 -17.17 -8.66 -0.19
CA GLU A 183 -18.03 -9.40 0.73
C GLU A 183 -17.99 -10.89 0.37
N PRO A 184 -17.72 -11.79 1.35
CA PRO A 184 -17.75 -13.21 1.08
C PRO A 184 -19.14 -13.66 0.59
N GLY A 185 -19.22 -14.10 -0.67
CA GLY A 185 -20.44 -14.66 -1.27
C GLY A 185 -21.26 -13.71 -2.16
N ALA A 186 -20.70 -12.57 -2.56
CA ALA A 186 -21.24 -11.72 -3.62
C ALA A 186 -21.08 -12.34 -5.03
#